data_AF-A0A7R9MKV0-F1
#
_entry.id   AF-A0A7R9MKV0-F1
#
_cell.length_a   1.000
_cell.length_b   1.000
_cell.length_c   1.000
_cell.angle_alpha   90.00
_cell.angle_beta   90.00
_cell.angle_gamma   90.00
#
_symmetry.space_group_name_H-M   'P 1'
#
loop_
_entity.id
_entity.type
_entity.pdbx_description
1 polymer ?
#
loop_
_entity_poly.entity_id
_entity_poly.type
_entity_poly.pdbx_seq_one_letter_code
_entity_poly.pdbx_strand_id
1 'polypeptide(L)'
;MAEDMILPLLGYNGDDEEDDTTDSDEGIDNDISDDSEEHSSDSRDQRVQYDTTLPSQHNYLGDNLNELSGRVVLDETSTVSLPLLTIDKVVLVPSQVLPLQLHHPTIVSMMRRLIDGQRTVGVVASFEPTLGTTAEIRSYSGDDDDVEGLPVFRVKA
;
A
#
# COMPACT_ATOMS: atom_id res chain seq x y z
N MET A 1 -24.70 -29.55 40.60
CA MET A 1 -23.92 -30.68 40.05
C MET A 1 -22.99 -30.09 39.02
N ALA A 2 -21.72 -30.46 39.15
CA ALA A 2 -20.52 -29.82 38.64
C ALA A 2 -20.49 -29.63 37.13
N GLU A 3 -19.98 -28.47 36.67
CA GLU A 3 -19.10 -28.30 35.49
C GLU A 3 -18.36 -26.95 35.62
N ASP A 4 -17.18 -26.93 36.26
CA ASP A 4 -16.26 -25.78 36.18
C ASP A 4 -14.83 -26.19 36.60
N MET A 5 -14.33 -27.24 35.95
CA MET A 5 -12.93 -27.66 36.11
C MET A 5 -12.42 -28.12 34.75
N ILE A 6 -11.52 -27.33 34.16
CA ILE A 6 -10.18 -27.72 33.67
C ILE A 6 -9.59 -26.51 32.94
N LEU A 7 -8.80 -25.71 33.66
CA LEU A 7 -7.64 -25.00 33.13
C LEU A 7 -6.55 -25.07 34.22
N PRO A 8 -5.47 -25.85 34.04
CA PRO A 8 -4.27 -25.73 34.85
C PRO A 8 -3.18 -24.94 34.11
N LEU A 9 -2.24 -24.38 34.89
CA LEU A 9 -1.02 -23.63 34.53
C LEU A 9 -1.08 -22.09 34.57
N LEU A 10 -1.60 -21.54 35.67
CA LEU A 10 -0.88 -20.46 36.35
C LEU A 10 0.18 -21.11 37.26
N GLY A 11 1.44 -21.07 36.83
CA GLY A 11 2.58 -21.38 37.67
C GLY A 11 2.82 -20.23 38.63
N TYR A 12 2.24 -20.32 39.82
CA TYR A 12 2.58 -19.50 40.98
C TYR A 12 3.55 -20.29 41.85
N ASN A 13 4.83 -19.95 41.80
CA ASN A 13 5.78 -20.22 42.87
C ASN A 13 6.46 -18.87 43.14
N GLY A 14 6.06 -18.23 44.23
CA GLY A 14 6.87 -17.19 44.84
C GLY A 14 8.09 -17.81 45.51
N ASP A 15 9.16 -17.04 45.56
CA ASP A 15 10.04 -16.93 46.72
C ASP A 15 10.68 -15.54 46.65
N ASP A 16 10.52 -14.80 47.74
CA ASP A 16 11.05 -13.46 48.00
C ASP A 16 12.57 -13.49 48.19
N GLU A 17 13.30 -12.60 47.52
CA GLU A 17 14.60 -12.10 47.97
C GLU A 17 14.56 -10.57 47.78
N GLU A 18 14.56 -9.83 48.88
CA GLU A 18 14.79 -8.38 48.89
C GLU A 18 16.28 -8.12 48.56
N ASP A 19 16.56 -7.32 47.52
CA ASP A 19 17.82 -6.57 47.46
C ASP A 19 17.63 -5.21 46.78
N ASP A 20 18.09 -4.19 47.48
CA ASP A 20 17.99 -2.76 47.25
C ASP A 20 19.25 -2.31 46.53
N THR A 21 19.20 -1.95 45.23
CA THR A 21 20.27 -1.16 44.60
C THR A 21 19.79 -0.34 43.38
N THR A 22 19.59 0.95 43.63
CA THR A 22 19.95 2.14 42.81
C THR A 22 19.67 2.19 41.31
N ASP A 23 18.80 3.14 40.94
CA ASP A 23 18.73 3.82 39.65
C ASP A 23 20.13 4.21 39.12
N SER A 24 20.42 3.82 37.89
CA SER A 24 21.49 4.41 37.08
C SER A 24 20.99 4.51 35.65
N ASP A 25 20.33 5.65 35.37
CA ASP A 25 20.02 6.16 34.04
C ASP A 25 21.35 6.54 33.37
N GLU A 26 21.98 5.59 32.68
CA GLU A 26 23.14 5.89 31.83
C GLU A 26 22.65 6.57 30.54
N GLY A 27 22.52 7.90 30.62
CA GLY A 27 22.35 8.77 29.48
C GLY A 27 23.48 8.58 28.48
N ILE A 28 23.14 8.05 27.30
CA ILE A 28 24.03 7.98 26.15
C ILE A 28 24.15 9.41 25.58
N ASP A 29 25.17 10.15 26.00
CA ASP A 29 25.59 11.41 25.37
C ASP A 29 26.17 11.10 23.98
N ASN A 30 25.33 11.22 22.96
CA ASN A 30 25.78 11.23 21.58
C ASN A 30 26.22 12.65 21.22
N ASP A 31 27.48 12.97 21.53
CA ASP A 31 28.16 14.22 21.17
C ASP A 31 28.27 14.33 19.63
N ILE A 32 27.21 14.85 19.01
CA ILE A 32 27.25 15.35 17.63
C ILE A 32 27.91 16.73 17.72
N SER A 33 29.18 16.76 17.33
CA SER A 33 29.89 17.99 17.04
C SER A 33 29.17 18.74 15.92
N ASP A 34 28.43 19.79 16.30
CA ASP A 34 27.82 20.76 15.41
C ASP A 34 28.94 21.60 14.77
N ASP A 35 29.37 21.21 13.57
CA ASP A 35 30.27 22.00 12.73
C ASP A 35 29.44 23.17 12.16
N SER A 36 29.29 24.20 12.98
CA SER A 36 28.59 25.42 12.64
C SER A 36 29.42 26.20 11.62
N GLU A 37 29.33 25.83 10.35
CA GLU A 37 29.71 26.71 9.25
C GLU A 37 28.82 27.97 9.34
N GLU A 38 29.45 29.12 9.63
CA GLU A 38 28.80 30.44 9.60
C GLU A 38 28.27 30.75 8.19
N HIS A 39 27.10 30.22 7.86
CA HIS A 39 26.31 30.71 6.75
C HIS A 39 25.55 31.95 7.20
N SER A 40 26.07 33.08 6.77
CA SER A 40 25.46 34.41 6.81
C SER A 40 23.94 34.36 6.77
N SER A 41 23.33 35.01 7.76
CA SER A 41 21.88 35.19 7.93
C SER A 41 21.22 35.91 6.75
N ASP A 42 21.04 35.20 5.64
CA ASP A 42 20.09 35.53 4.59
C ASP A 42 19.07 34.38 4.51
N SER A 43 18.44 34.07 5.65
CA SER A 43 17.31 33.15 5.78
C SER A 43 16.04 33.78 5.20
N ARG A 44 16.13 34.29 3.97
CA ARG A 44 14.96 34.40 3.11
C ARG A 44 14.44 32.99 2.96
N ASP A 45 13.31 32.72 3.60
CA ASP A 45 12.31 31.68 3.29
C ASP A 45 12.58 31.05 1.91
N GLN A 46 13.53 30.10 1.84
CA GLN A 46 13.80 29.35 0.62
C GLN A 46 12.68 28.33 0.55
N ARG A 47 11.49 28.81 0.19
CA ARG A 47 10.36 27.95 -0.13
C ARG A 47 10.82 27.04 -1.25
N VAL A 48 11.13 25.80 -0.88
CA VAL A 48 11.47 24.74 -1.83
C VAL A 48 10.31 24.64 -2.80
N GLN A 49 10.52 25.06 -4.04
CA GLN A 49 9.53 24.99 -5.09
C GLN A 49 9.58 23.58 -5.69
N TYR A 50 8.74 22.69 -5.19
CA TYR A 50 8.56 21.37 -5.81
C TYR A 50 7.35 21.36 -6.73
N ASP A 51 7.41 20.49 -7.74
CA ASP A 51 6.29 20.28 -8.67
C ASP A 51 5.21 19.43 -7.99
N THR A 52 4.06 20.04 -7.69
CA THR A 52 2.91 19.38 -7.06
C THR A 52 2.22 18.37 -7.99
N THR A 53 2.51 18.38 -9.30
CA THR A 53 1.91 17.46 -10.27
C THR A 53 2.65 16.12 -10.33
N LEU A 54 3.92 16.08 -9.94
CA LEU A 54 4.77 14.90 -10.04
C LEU A 54 4.21 13.66 -9.31
N PRO A 55 3.67 13.77 -8.08
CA PRO A 55 3.08 12.63 -7.39
C PRO A 55 1.88 12.03 -8.15
N SER A 56 1.06 12.88 -8.78
CA SER A 56 -0.11 12.45 -9.54
C SER A 56 0.23 11.71 -10.83
N GLN A 57 1.45 11.91 -11.35
CA GLN A 57 1.94 11.19 -12.52
C GLN A 57 2.36 9.77 -12.20
N HIS A 58 2.65 9.45 -10.92
CA HIS A 58 3.05 8.12 -10.46
C HIS A 58 4.25 7.54 -11.26
N ASN A 59 5.28 8.37 -11.51
CA ASN A 59 6.48 7.98 -12.29
C ASN A 59 7.31 6.89 -11.62
N TYR A 60 7.14 6.66 -10.31
CA TYR A 60 7.75 5.54 -9.60
C TYR A 60 7.27 4.16 -10.10
N LEU A 61 6.19 4.10 -10.90
CA LEU A 61 5.75 2.88 -11.60
C LEU A 61 6.51 2.63 -12.90
N GLY A 62 7.49 3.45 -13.26
CA GLY A 62 8.25 3.38 -14.50
C GLY A 62 7.77 4.39 -15.54
N ASP A 63 8.64 4.65 -16.51
CA ASP A 63 8.53 5.80 -17.41
C ASP A 63 7.62 5.56 -18.63
N ASN A 64 7.22 4.32 -18.91
CA ASN A 64 6.55 3.94 -20.17
C ASN A 64 5.36 3.01 -19.97
N LEU A 65 4.34 3.45 -19.23
CA LEU A 65 3.07 2.70 -19.19
C LEU A 65 2.31 2.89 -20.52
N ASN A 66 1.83 1.78 -21.07
CA ASN A 66 0.95 1.78 -22.24
C ASN A 66 -0.41 2.35 -21.84
N GLU A 67 -0.79 3.47 -22.46
CA GLU A 67 -2.09 4.10 -22.21
C GLU A 67 -3.21 3.41 -22.99
N LEU A 68 -4.35 3.23 -22.31
CA LEU A 68 -5.57 2.70 -22.87
C LEU A 68 -6.57 3.85 -23.09
N SER A 69 -6.98 4.03 -24.34
CA SER A 69 -8.01 5.01 -24.71
C SER A 69 -9.41 4.41 -24.64
N GLY A 70 -10.41 5.28 -24.46
CA GLY A 70 -11.82 4.89 -24.36
C GLY A 70 -12.32 4.96 -22.92
N ARG A 71 -13.65 4.83 -22.76
CA ARG A 71 -14.31 4.70 -21.46
C ARG A 71 -15.37 3.62 -21.53
N VAL A 72 -15.42 2.78 -20.50
CA VAL A 72 -16.53 1.84 -20.29
C VAL A 72 -17.58 2.49 -19.40
N VAL A 73 -18.80 2.62 -19.93
CA VAL A 73 -19.95 3.12 -19.19
C VAL A 73 -20.93 1.96 -19.01
N LEU A 74 -21.24 1.65 -17.75
CA LEU A 74 -22.22 0.64 -17.38
C LEU A 74 -23.55 1.33 -17.07
N ASP A 75 -24.66 0.73 -17.47
CA ASP A 75 -26.00 1.23 -17.14
C ASP A 75 -26.30 1.04 -15.64
N GLU A 76 -26.96 2.02 -15.03
CA GLU A 76 -27.21 2.09 -13.57
C GLU A 76 -27.97 0.88 -13.02
N THR A 77 -28.81 0.24 -13.84
CA THR A 77 -29.61 -0.93 -13.44
C THR A 77 -29.10 -2.24 -14.06
N SER A 78 -27.92 -2.23 -14.68
CA SER A 78 -27.37 -3.43 -15.33
C SER A 78 -26.79 -4.40 -14.31
N THR A 79 -26.97 -5.70 -14.58
CA THR A 79 -26.27 -6.76 -13.86
C THR A 79 -25.12 -7.24 -14.73
N VAL A 80 -23.89 -7.07 -14.26
CA VAL A 80 -22.68 -7.43 -14.99
C VAL A 80 -21.82 -8.40 -14.17
N SER A 81 -21.13 -9.31 -14.86
CA SER A 81 -20.13 -10.18 -14.25
C SER A 81 -18.75 -9.54 -14.39
N LEU A 82 -18.16 -9.12 -13.27
CA LEU A 82 -16.83 -8.52 -13.22
C LEU A 82 -15.91 -9.39 -12.38
N PRO A 83 -14.63 -9.57 -12.78
CA PRO A 83 -13.63 -10.07 -11.85
C PRO A 83 -13.46 -9.10 -10.68
N LEU A 84 -13.15 -9.65 -9.50
CA LEU A 84 -12.98 -8.88 -8.28
C LEU A 84 -11.51 -8.85 -7.86
N LEU A 85 -11.09 -7.70 -7.35
CA LEU A 85 -9.82 -7.49 -6.69
C LEU A 85 -10.07 -7.05 -5.25
N THR A 86 -9.46 -7.76 -4.31
CA THR A 86 -9.49 -7.44 -2.89
C THR A 86 -8.10 -6.99 -2.47
N ILE A 87 -8.00 -5.77 -1.95
CA ILE A 87 -6.75 -5.18 -1.48
C ILE A 87 -6.89 -4.92 0.00
N ASP A 88 -5.94 -5.42 0.80
CA ASP A 88 -6.01 -5.26 2.24
C ASP A 88 -6.01 -3.77 2.63
N LYS A 89 -6.95 -3.38 3.49
CA LYS A 89 -7.11 -2.03 4.05
C LYS A 89 -7.29 -0.91 3.01
N VAL A 90 -7.67 -1.22 1.77
CA VAL A 90 -7.97 -0.21 0.74
C VAL A 90 -9.46 -0.21 0.43
N VAL A 91 -10.06 0.97 0.46
CA VAL A 91 -11.40 1.25 -0.07
C VAL A 91 -11.23 2.25 -1.20
N LEU A 92 -11.57 1.82 -2.41
CA LEU A 92 -11.50 2.69 -3.59
C LEU A 92 -12.76 3.56 -3.65
N VAL A 93 -12.59 4.86 -3.91
CA VAL A 93 -13.72 5.77 -4.20
C VAL A 93 -13.77 6.14 -5.69
N PRO A 94 -14.94 6.54 -6.22
CA PRO A 94 -15.05 6.95 -7.62
C PRO A 94 -14.06 8.07 -7.99
N SER A 95 -13.48 7.98 -9.20
CA SER A 95 -12.48 8.91 -9.74
C SER A 95 -11.10 8.92 -9.06
N GLN A 96 -10.89 8.11 -8.02
CA GLN A 96 -9.56 7.91 -7.44
C GLN A 96 -8.70 7.07 -8.38
N VAL A 97 -7.43 7.44 -8.53
CA VAL A 97 -6.44 6.62 -9.24
C VAL A 97 -5.87 5.58 -8.27
N LEU A 98 -5.85 4.33 -8.70
CA LEU A 98 -5.32 3.20 -7.95
C LEU A 98 -4.05 2.65 -8.65
N PRO A 99 -2.85 3.08 -8.23
CA PRO A 99 -1.59 2.52 -8.71
C PRO A 99 -1.35 1.14 -8.09
N LEU A 100 -1.07 0.13 -8.92
CA LEU A 100 -0.87 -1.25 -8.49
C LEU A 100 0.40 -1.85 -9.06
N GLN A 101 1.10 -2.60 -8.21
CA GLN A 101 2.18 -3.49 -8.58
C GLN A 101 1.78 -4.94 -8.25
N LEU A 102 1.63 -5.77 -9.26
CA LEU A 102 1.04 -7.09 -9.17
C LEU A 102 2.10 -8.16 -9.42
N HIS A 103 2.20 -9.10 -8.47
CA HIS A 103 3.17 -10.19 -8.50
C HIS A 103 2.51 -11.56 -8.59
N HIS A 104 1.24 -11.68 -8.17
CA HIS A 104 0.56 -12.96 -8.11
C HIS A 104 0.11 -13.41 -9.52
N PRO A 105 0.57 -14.58 -10.02
CA PRO A 105 0.31 -14.99 -11.41
C PRO A 105 -1.17 -15.00 -11.81
N THR A 106 -2.05 -15.41 -10.90
CA THR A 106 -3.51 -15.39 -11.14
C THR A 106 -4.03 -13.98 -11.36
N ILE A 107 -3.60 -13.01 -10.55
CA ILE A 107 -4.05 -11.62 -10.66
C ILE A 107 -3.46 -10.98 -11.91
N VAL A 108 -2.18 -11.24 -12.21
CA VAL A 108 -1.54 -10.78 -13.45
C VAL A 108 -2.28 -11.32 -14.67
N SER A 109 -2.61 -12.61 -14.70
CA SER A 109 -3.35 -13.23 -15.80
C SER A 109 -4.75 -12.65 -15.95
N MET A 110 -5.43 -12.36 -14.83
CA MET A 110 -6.73 -11.69 -14.82
C MET A 110 -6.63 -10.28 -15.41
N MET A 111 -5.62 -9.49 -15.02
CA MET A 111 -5.42 -8.14 -15.55
C MET A 111 -5.08 -8.15 -17.04
N ARG A 112 -4.20 -9.06 -17.50
CA ARG A 112 -3.89 -9.22 -18.93
C ARG A 112 -5.17 -9.48 -19.74
N ARG A 113 -6.06 -10.35 -19.28
CA ARG A 113 -7.36 -10.60 -19.93
C ARG A 113 -8.29 -9.39 -19.93
N LEU A 114 -8.27 -8.59 -18.88
CA LEU A 114 -9.10 -7.38 -18.79
C LEU A 114 -8.65 -6.32 -19.78
N ILE A 115 -7.34 -6.15 -19.97
CA ILE A 115 -6.76 -5.16 -20.90
C ILE A 115 -7.24 -5.40 -22.34
N ASP A 116 -7.30 -6.66 -22.75
CA ASP A 116 -7.79 -7.09 -24.07
C ASP A 116 -9.32 -7.01 -24.20
N GLY A 117 -10.04 -6.85 -23.09
CA GLY A 117 -11.50 -6.88 -23.02
C GLY A 117 -12.11 -5.61 -22.44
N GLN A 118 -12.94 -5.77 -21.41
CA GLN A 118 -13.75 -4.70 -20.81
C GLN A 118 -12.96 -3.71 -19.94
N ARG A 119 -11.67 -3.97 -19.65
CA ARG A 119 -10.77 -3.11 -18.88
C ARG A 119 -11.27 -2.69 -17.49
N THR A 120 -12.32 -3.34 -16.99
CA THR A 120 -13.02 -2.97 -15.76
C THR A 120 -12.94 -4.12 -14.77
N VAL A 121 -12.56 -3.81 -13.54
CA VAL A 121 -12.48 -4.73 -12.40
C VAL A 121 -13.31 -4.16 -11.23
N GLY A 122 -13.96 -5.02 -10.44
CA GLY A 122 -14.58 -4.60 -9.20
C GLY A 122 -13.55 -4.59 -8.07
N VAL A 123 -13.39 -3.48 -7.36
CA VAL A 123 -12.55 -3.39 -6.15
C VAL A 123 -13.45 -3.42 -4.93
N VAL A 124 -13.28 -4.44 -4.09
CA VAL A 124 -14.09 -4.65 -2.89
C VAL A 124 -13.23 -4.61 -1.64
N ALA A 125 -13.79 -4.09 -0.55
CA ALA A 125 -13.13 -4.04 0.74
C ALA A 125 -13.15 -5.44 1.40
N SER A 126 -12.02 -5.88 1.96
CA SER A 126 -11.92 -7.20 2.61
C SER A 126 -12.92 -7.40 3.76
N PHE A 127 -13.25 -6.32 4.47
CA PHE A 127 -14.15 -6.35 5.63
C PHE A 127 -15.64 -6.26 5.26
N GLU A 128 -15.97 -5.83 4.03
CA GLU A 128 -17.35 -5.67 3.56
C GLU A 128 -17.43 -5.97 2.05
N PRO A 129 -17.40 -7.26 1.65
CA PRO A 129 -17.32 -7.65 0.24
C PRO A 129 -18.63 -7.47 -0.53
N THR A 130 -19.68 -6.94 0.11
CA THR A 130 -20.98 -6.64 -0.49
C THR A 130 -21.01 -5.31 -1.21
N LEU A 131 -20.05 -4.43 -0.95
CA LEU A 131 -19.95 -3.10 -1.54
C LEU A 131 -18.54 -2.90 -2.12
N GLY A 132 -18.47 -2.10 -3.18
CA GLY A 132 -17.21 -1.83 -3.85
C GLY A 132 -17.35 -0.77 -4.93
N THR A 133 -16.23 -0.51 -5.58
CA THR A 133 -16.13 0.48 -6.66
C THR A 133 -15.54 -0.18 -7.89
N THR A 134 -16.09 0.10 -9.06
CA THR A 134 -15.49 -0.32 -10.33
C THR A 134 -14.24 0.51 -10.62
N ALA A 135 -13.14 -0.15 -10.99
CA ALA A 135 -11.91 0.49 -11.45
C ALA A 135 -11.68 0.18 -12.92
N GLU A 136 -11.29 1.19 -13.69
CA GLU A 136 -11.04 1.08 -15.13
C GLU A 136 -9.54 1.19 -15.39
N ILE A 137 -8.94 0.15 -15.96
CA ILE A 137 -7.53 0.13 -16.29
C ILE A 137 -7.24 1.20 -17.35
N ARG A 138 -6.45 2.21 -16.98
CA ARG A 138 -6.07 3.33 -17.85
C ARG A 138 -4.69 3.19 -18.44
N SER A 139 -3.76 2.61 -17.69
CA SER A 139 -2.44 2.32 -18.24
C SER A 139 -1.78 1.14 -17.54
N TYR A 140 -0.87 0.48 -18.24
CA TYR A 140 -0.20 -0.72 -17.74
C TYR A 140 1.21 -0.87 -18.32
N SER A 141 2.08 -1.59 -17.61
CA SER A 141 3.29 -2.18 -18.16
C SER A 141 3.34 -3.65 -17.76
N GLY A 142 3.66 -4.49 -18.73
CA GLY A 142 4.00 -5.89 -18.52
C GLY A 142 5.37 -6.10 -19.12
N ASP A 143 6.41 -5.87 -18.33
CA ASP A 143 7.76 -6.21 -18.74
C ASP A 143 7.85 -7.75 -18.75
N ASP A 144 7.80 -8.35 -19.94
CA ASP A 144 8.29 -9.73 -20.14
C ASP A 144 9.84 -9.75 -20.22
N ASP A 145 10.49 -8.57 -20.16
CA ASP A 145 11.93 -8.33 -20.36
C ASP A 145 12.67 -7.83 -19.10
N ASP A 146 12.22 -8.16 -17.88
CA ASP A 146 13.08 -7.98 -16.69
C ASP A 146 14.08 -9.14 -16.61
N VAL A 147 15.28 -8.89 -17.15
CA VAL A 147 16.39 -9.85 -17.29
C VAL A 147 16.87 -10.43 -15.95
N GLU A 148 16.47 -9.92 -14.79
CA GLU A 148 16.96 -10.39 -13.48
C GLU A 148 15.93 -10.37 -12.32
N GLY A 149 14.62 -10.30 -12.58
CA GLY A 149 13.62 -10.15 -11.51
C GLY A 149 12.30 -10.88 -11.76
N LEU A 150 11.57 -11.22 -10.70
CA LEU A 150 10.21 -11.76 -10.82
C LEU A 150 9.37 -10.83 -11.70
N PRO A 151 8.64 -11.33 -12.71
CA PRO A 151 7.88 -10.48 -13.61
C PRO A 151 6.87 -9.65 -12.82
N VAL A 152 7.00 -8.33 -12.91
CA VAL A 152 6.15 -7.37 -12.19
C VAL A 152 5.18 -6.73 -13.17
N PHE A 153 3.89 -6.88 -12.91
CA PHE A 153 2.86 -6.23 -13.73
C PHE A 153 2.40 -4.94 -13.05
N ARG A 154 2.54 -3.80 -13.73
CA ARG A 154 2.24 -2.47 -13.17
C ARG A 154 1.00 -1.90 -13.84
N VAL A 155 0.07 -1.33 -13.06
CA VAL A 155 -1.22 -0.83 -13.55
C VAL A 155 -1.60 0.48 -12.87
N LYS A 156 -2.24 1.38 -13.61
CA LYS A 156 -3.03 2.50 -13.08
C LYS A 156 -4.50 2.26 -13.45
N ALA A 157 -5.35 2.11 -12.44
CA ALA A 157 -6.79 1.88 -12.58
C ALA A 157 -7.62 2.97 -11.89
#